data_AF-A0A3A0CTF2-F1
#
_entry.id   AF-A0A3A0CTF2-F1
#
_cell.length_a   1.000
_cell.length_b   1.000
_cell.length_c   1.000
_cell.angle_alpha   90.00
_cell.angle_beta   90.00
_cell.angle_gamma   90.00
#
_symmetry.space_group_name_H-M   'P 1'
#
loop_
_entity.id
_entity.type
_entity.pdbx_description
1 polymer ?
#
loop_
_entity_poly.entity_id
_entity_poly.type
_entity_poly.pdbx_seq_one_letter_code
_entity_poly.pdbx_strand_id
1 'polypeptide(L)'
;MYTRMMAQLTLGLVLLSSVGRTARAETYEYLVTDLGTLGGPTSSATGLNESGQIVGLSTVADANYHAAFWDLGAVDLGTVGVDSQSMANCVNDAGHVVGVSYNYGELQAHAFEWLEGVLTPLGDFSPHGINAAGIIVGHQTQLTGGGLLVNHAAQWSGGVLADLGTLGGSYSEAYAVDSAGRIVGQSFLPDDVTVRACLWIGGVPRDLGSLMGTPGGDSSAADINDFGQIAGWTETEAGFHHACLFQVDAGGSVTARTDLGVLGDDFSYAYGINAAGVVVGCSGSRAFRWRQGVLEDLNALIPSGAGWTLSRASGLNDSGVIVGEGVRFGFQRAVMLTPVSCLKGDVSGDGAVDGLDVQPFLDAVSGSATPRAICAGDVADVGDGIVSLADLSNFVSCLLAGGCE
;
A
#
# COMPACT_ATOMS: atom_id res chain seq x y z
N MET A 1 -5.89 87.73 -2.11
CA MET A 1 -6.84 86.63 -2.25
C MET A 1 -6.12 85.45 -2.88
N TYR A 2 -5.90 84.43 -2.05
CA TYR A 2 -5.49 83.04 -2.29
C TYR A 2 -4.30 82.67 -3.21
N THR A 3 -3.35 82.03 -2.54
CA THR A 3 -2.12 81.37 -2.98
C THR A 3 -2.39 79.91 -3.39
N ARG A 4 -1.52 79.37 -4.26
CA ARG A 4 -1.38 78.00 -4.80
C ARG A 4 -1.70 76.83 -3.85
N MET A 5 -2.11 75.68 -4.40
CA MET A 5 -1.45 74.38 -4.08
C MET A 5 -1.80 73.25 -5.08
N MET A 6 -0.75 72.60 -5.59
CA MET A 6 -0.75 71.29 -6.23
C MET A 6 -1.04 70.22 -5.17
N ALA A 7 -1.90 69.25 -5.47
CA ALA A 7 -2.08 68.06 -4.64
C ALA A 7 -1.02 67.01 -5.03
N GLN A 8 -0.06 66.77 -4.15
CA GLN A 8 0.81 65.60 -4.19
C GLN A 8 0.03 64.38 -3.66
N LEU A 9 0.00 63.29 -4.42
CA LEU A 9 -0.38 61.97 -3.90
C LEU A 9 0.79 61.44 -3.07
N THR A 10 0.62 61.36 -1.75
CA THR A 10 1.53 60.64 -0.86
C THR A 10 1.16 59.16 -0.84
N LEU A 11 2.04 58.31 -1.38
CA LEU A 11 2.01 56.86 -1.23
C LEU A 11 2.40 56.52 0.21
N GLY A 12 1.45 56.06 1.02
CA GLY A 12 1.71 55.62 2.39
C GLY A 12 2.39 54.25 2.39
N LEU A 13 3.66 54.22 2.78
CA LEU A 13 4.41 52.99 3.04
C LEU A 13 3.89 52.39 4.36
N VAL A 14 3.10 51.32 4.29
CA VAL A 14 2.76 50.50 5.45
C VAL A 14 3.93 49.53 5.66
N LEU A 15 4.79 49.83 6.63
CA LEU A 15 5.72 48.86 7.18
C LEU A 15 4.92 47.87 8.02
N LEU A 16 4.51 46.75 7.43
CA LEU A 16 4.16 45.57 8.22
C LEU A 16 5.47 45.02 8.79
N SER A 17 5.63 45.11 10.10
CA SER A 17 6.61 44.31 10.82
C SER A 17 6.19 42.85 10.71
N SER A 18 6.70 42.13 9.71
CA SER A 18 6.61 40.68 9.64
C SER A 18 7.42 40.13 10.81
N VAL A 19 6.74 39.72 11.87
CA VAL A 19 7.28 38.67 12.73
C VAL A 19 7.39 37.47 11.82
N GLY A 20 8.59 37.22 11.30
CA GLY A 20 8.89 36.01 10.55
C GLY A 20 8.63 34.83 11.47
N ARG A 21 7.41 34.28 11.39
CA ARG A 21 7.24 32.87 11.66
C ARG A 21 7.95 32.21 10.51
N THR A 22 9.12 31.65 10.78
CA THR A 22 9.66 30.59 9.92
C THR A 22 8.68 29.43 10.02
N ALA A 23 7.61 29.48 9.25
CA ALA A 23 6.90 28.27 8.88
C ALA A 23 7.93 27.46 8.09
N ARG A 24 8.36 26.32 8.64
CA ARG A 24 9.06 25.35 7.81
C ARG A 24 8.02 24.89 6.80
N ALA A 25 8.30 25.04 5.50
CA ALA A 25 7.52 24.38 4.47
C ALA A 25 7.42 22.89 4.86
N GLU A 26 6.20 22.41 5.14
CA GLU A 26 6.00 20.98 5.35
C GLU A 26 6.31 20.29 4.02
N THR A 27 7.36 19.47 4.02
CA THR A 27 7.73 18.64 2.89
C THR A 27 7.02 17.31 3.09
N TYR A 28 5.92 17.10 2.36
CA TYR A 28 5.30 15.79 2.23
C TYR A 28 5.91 15.05 1.03
N GLU A 29 6.02 13.73 1.13
CA GLU A 29 6.54 12.88 0.06
C GLU A 29 5.42 12.21 -0.76
N TYR A 30 4.18 12.23 -0.24
CA TYR A 30 3.04 11.55 -0.85
C TYR A 30 1.81 12.45 -0.95
N LEU A 31 1.04 12.27 -2.01
CA LEU A 31 -0.36 12.73 -2.09
C LEU A 31 -1.30 11.54 -1.91
N VAL A 32 -2.40 11.77 -1.18
CA VAL A 32 -3.43 10.76 -0.90
C VAL A 32 -4.58 10.89 -1.88
N THR A 33 -4.90 9.80 -2.57
CA THR A 33 -6.08 9.67 -3.43
C THR A 33 -7.10 8.75 -2.77
N ASP A 34 -8.36 9.20 -2.60
CA ASP A 34 -9.48 8.32 -2.26
C ASP A 34 -9.84 7.49 -3.49
N LEU A 35 -9.77 6.16 -3.39
CA LEU A 35 -10.15 5.28 -4.50
C LEU A 35 -11.68 5.15 -4.64
N GLY A 36 -12.44 5.60 -3.65
CA GLY A 36 -13.89 5.54 -3.63
C GLY A 36 -14.44 4.17 -3.25
N THR A 37 -15.73 3.95 -3.53
CA THR A 37 -16.47 2.74 -3.18
C THR A 37 -17.43 2.31 -4.29
N LEU A 38 -17.98 1.10 -4.18
CA LEU A 38 -19.03 0.55 -5.05
C LEU A 38 -20.45 1.02 -4.65
N GLY A 39 -20.55 2.18 -4.00
CA GLY A 39 -21.81 2.79 -3.58
C GLY A 39 -22.13 2.70 -2.09
N GLY A 40 -21.40 1.86 -1.34
CA GLY A 40 -21.43 1.80 0.12
C GLY A 40 -20.44 2.77 0.80
N PRO A 41 -20.37 2.76 2.14
CA PRO A 41 -19.54 3.71 2.90
C PRO A 41 -18.05 3.36 2.95
N THR A 42 -17.66 2.09 2.80
CA THR A 42 -16.29 1.62 3.06
C THR A 42 -15.63 0.87 1.90
N SER A 43 -14.30 0.91 1.86
CA SER A 43 -13.44 0.16 0.95
C SER A 43 -12.08 -0.12 1.58
N SER A 44 -11.35 -1.12 1.06
CA SER A 44 -9.96 -1.42 1.41
C SER A 44 -9.22 -1.98 0.20
N ALA A 45 -7.98 -1.54 -0.01
CA ALA A 45 -7.10 -2.06 -1.06
C ALA A 45 -6.17 -3.14 -0.50
N THR A 46 -6.02 -4.23 -1.25
CA THR A 46 -5.25 -5.42 -0.87
C THR A 46 -3.99 -5.59 -1.73
N GLY A 47 -4.03 -5.16 -3.00
CA GLY A 47 -2.90 -5.28 -3.91
C GLY A 47 -2.90 -4.24 -5.02
N LEU A 48 -1.74 -4.02 -5.63
CA LEU A 48 -1.59 -3.25 -6.86
C LEU A 48 -0.55 -3.88 -7.79
N ASN A 49 -0.60 -3.53 -9.07
CA ASN A 49 0.41 -3.90 -10.05
C ASN A 49 1.25 -2.69 -10.53
N GLU A 50 2.25 -2.93 -11.38
CA GLU A 50 3.14 -1.89 -11.89
C GLU A 50 2.44 -0.87 -12.81
N SER A 51 1.28 -1.22 -13.36
CA SER A 51 0.46 -0.30 -14.17
C SER A 51 -0.43 0.61 -13.32
N GLY A 52 -0.42 0.47 -11.99
CA GLY A 52 -1.26 1.25 -11.08
C GLY A 52 -2.69 0.75 -10.97
N GLN A 53 -2.99 -0.46 -11.46
CA GLN A 53 -4.28 -1.11 -11.24
C GLN A 53 -4.29 -1.68 -9.82
N ILE A 54 -5.39 -1.46 -9.10
CA ILE A 54 -5.51 -1.76 -7.68
C ILE A 54 -6.70 -2.69 -7.47
N VAL A 55 -6.59 -3.62 -6.52
CA VAL A 55 -7.68 -4.53 -6.16
C VAL A 55 -7.93 -4.54 -4.66
N GLY A 56 -9.08 -5.07 -4.28
CA GLY A 56 -9.47 -5.23 -2.88
C GLY A 56 -10.95 -5.51 -2.73
N LEU A 57 -11.53 -4.90 -1.70
CA LEU A 57 -12.95 -5.03 -1.39
C LEU A 57 -13.60 -3.66 -1.19
N SER A 58 -14.87 -3.57 -1.55
CA SER A 58 -15.68 -2.39 -1.28
C SER A 58 -17.12 -2.77 -0.96
N THR A 59 -17.73 -1.98 -0.09
CA THR A 59 -19.15 -2.10 0.17
C THR A 59 -19.98 -1.59 -1.00
N VAL A 60 -20.97 -2.37 -1.39
CA VAL A 60 -22.05 -1.98 -2.29
C VAL A 60 -23.22 -1.35 -1.51
N ALA A 61 -24.22 -0.83 -2.21
CA ALA A 61 -25.33 -0.07 -1.61
C ALA A 61 -26.17 -0.86 -0.57
N ASP A 62 -26.18 -2.19 -0.64
CA ASP A 62 -26.88 -3.07 0.30
C ASP A 62 -25.99 -3.52 1.49
N ALA A 63 -24.80 -2.93 1.61
CA ALA A 63 -23.78 -3.18 2.64
C ALA A 63 -23.04 -4.52 2.52
N ASN A 64 -23.22 -5.29 1.44
CA ASN A 64 -22.35 -6.44 1.15
C ASN A 64 -20.97 -5.97 0.68
N TYR A 65 -19.94 -6.79 0.90
CA TYR A 65 -18.58 -6.60 0.38
C TYR A 65 -18.43 -7.32 -0.94
N HIS A 66 -18.05 -6.57 -1.97
CA HIS A 66 -17.70 -7.11 -3.27
C HIS A 66 -16.23 -6.85 -3.59
N ALA A 67 -15.64 -7.78 -4.33
CA ALA A 67 -14.34 -7.65 -4.95
C ALA A 67 -14.36 -6.42 -5.86
N ALA A 68 -13.42 -5.52 -5.63
CA ALA A 68 -13.32 -4.26 -6.33
C ALA A 68 -12.00 -4.19 -7.09
N PHE A 69 -12.07 -3.60 -8.28
CA PHE A 69 -10.93 -3.26 -9.12
C PHE A 69 -10.95 -1.76 -9.40
N TRP A 70 -9.83 -1.08 -9.18
CA TRP A 70 -9.67 0.34 -9.40
C TRP A 70 -8.61 0.60 -10.48
N ASP A 71 -9.01 1.34 -11.51
CA ASP A 71 -8.13 1.88 -12.55
C ASP A 71 -8.58 3.31 -12.86
N LEU A 72 -9.64 3.46 -13.68
CA LEU A 72 -10.32 4.74 -13.94
C LEU A 72 -11.57 4.96 -13.05
N GLY A 73 -11.56 4.34 -11.86
CA GLY A 73 -12.69 4.29 -10.94
C GLY A 73 -12.96 2.86 -10.43
N ALA A 74 -13.86 2.73 -9.46
CA ALA A 74 -14.21 1.45 -8.86
C ALA A 74 -15.11 0.61 -9.78
N VAL A 75 -14.68 -0.61 -10.07
CA VAL A 75 -15.41 -1.63 -10.83
C VAL A 75 -15.73 -2.79 -9.89
N ASP A 76 -17.00 -3.19 -9.88
CA ASP A 76 -17.48 -4.38 -9.17
C ASP A 76 -17.14 -5.63 -9.99
N LEU A 77 -16.35 -6.55 -9.43
CA LEU A 77 -16.01 -7.81 -10.09
C LEU A 77 -17.10 -8.88 -9.95
N GLY A 78 -18.08 -8.66 -9.08
CA GLY A 78 -19.20 -9.55 -8.81
C GLY A 78 -18.84 -10.70 -7.86
N THR A 79 -19.70 -11.71 -7.85
CA THR A 79 -19.59 -12.90 -6.99
C THR A 79 -19.69 -14.18 -7.81
N VAL A 80 -19.22 -15.29 -7.24
CA VAL A 80 -19.30 -16.60 -7.88
C VAL A 80 -20.66 -17.25 -7.58
N GLY A 81 -21.40 -17.60 -8.62
CA GLY A 81 -22.64 -18.38 -8.49
C GLY A 81 -23.73 -17.63 -7.73
N VAL A 82 -24.06 -18.11 -6.52
CA VAL A 82 -25.11 -17.54 -5.65
C VAL A 82 -24.53 -16.78 -4.45
N ASP A 83 -23.21 -16.64 -4.39
CA ASP A 83 -22.55 -15.97 -3.27
C ASP A 83 -22.95 -14.50 -3.18
N SER A 84 -22.99 -13.99 -1.96
CA SER A 84 -23.31 -12.59 -1.68
C SER A 84 -22.11 -11.73 -1.30
N GLN A 85 -20.92 -12.33 -1.10
CA GLN A 85 -19.70 -11.62 -0.75
C GLN A 85 -18.57 -12.01 -1.70
N SER A 86 -17.65 -11.09 -1.94
CA SER A 86 -16.38 -11.37 -2.60
C SER A 86 -15.28 -10.39 -2.18
N MET A 87 -14.03 -10.81 -2.36
CA MET A 87 -12.85 -9.96 -2.22
C MET A 87 -11.79 -10.36 -3.26
N ALA A 88 -11.09 -9.37 -3.80
CA ALA A 88 -9.91 -9.59 -4.62
C ALA A 88 -8.65 -9.50 -3.75
N ASN A 89 -7.77 -10.49 -3.85
CA ASN A 89 -6.59 -10.62 -2.99
C ASN A 89 -5.33 -10.07 -3.65
N CYS A 90 -5.17 -10.31 -4.96
CA CYS A 90 -3.97 -9.92 -5.70
C CYS A 90 -4.27 -9.67 -7.18
N VAL A 91 -3.43 -8.86 -7.81
CA VAL A 91 -3.45 -8.56 -9.24
C VAL A 91 -2.03 -8.57 -9.79
N ASN A 92 -1.79 -9.19 -10.95
CA ASN A 92 -0.49 -9.14 -11.63
C ASN A 92 -0.45 -8.04 -12.70
N ASP A 93 0.71 -7.83 -13.32
CA ASP A 93 0.92 -6.78 -14.34
C ASP A 93 0.11 -6.97 -15.64
N ALA A 94 -0.48 -8.14 -15.87
CA ALA A 94 -1.40 -8.39 -16.98
C ALA A 94 -2.85 -7.99 -16.64
N GLY A 95 -3.11 -7.50 -15.42
CA GLY A 95 -4.46 -7.22 -14.93
C GLY A 95 -5.25 -8.48 -14.56
N HIS A 96 -4.57 -9.62 -14.39
CA HIS A 96 -5.18 -10.87 -13.94
C HIS A 96 -5.34 -10.81 -12.42
N VAL A 97 -6.58 -10.90 -11.96
CA VAL A 97 -6.97 -10.79 -10.56
C VAL A 97 -7.34 -12.15 -10.02
N VAL A 98 -6.97 -12.43 -8.77
CA VAL A 98 -7.40 -13.63 -8.04
C VAL A 98 -8.05 -13.23 -6.72
N GLY A 99 -9.02 -14.02 -6.28
CA GLY A 99 -9.76 -13.73 -5.06
C GLY A 99 -10.72 -14.84 -4.65
N VAL A 100 -11.58 -14.53 -3.69
CA VAL A 100 -12.55 -15.46 -3.12
C VAL A 100 -13.94 -14.83 -3.03
N SER A 101 -14.96 -15.65 -3.23
CA SER A 101 -16.37 -15.36 -3.02
C SER A 101 -16.91 -16.24 -1.89
N TYR A 102 -17.88 -15.78 -1.11
CA TYR A 102 -18.43 -16.55 0.02
C TYR A 102 -19.81 -16.07 0.46
N ASN A 103 -20.48 -16.87 1.29
CA ASN A 103 -21.65 -16.44 2.07
C ASN A 103 -21.35 -16.44 3.57
N TYR A 104 -22.05 -15.58 4.31
CA TYR A 104 -21.96 -15.61 5.77
C TYR A 104 -22.43 -16.96 6.34
N GLY A 105 -21.62 -17.52 7.24
CA GLY A 105 -21.93 -18.78 7.92
C GLY A 105 -21.52 -20.03 7.14
N GLU A 106 -20.97 -19.88 5.94
CA GLU A 106 -20.32 -20.98 5.22
C GLU A 106 -18.86 -21.12 5.64
N LEU A 107 -18.38 -22.36 5.71
CA LEU A 107 -17.00 -22.68 6.08
C LEU A 107 -16.06 -22.66 4.87
N GLN A 108 -16.61 -22.62 3.65
CA GLN A 108 -15.84 -22.73 2.41
C GLN A 108 -16.10 -21.50 1.56
N ALA A 109 -15.01 -20.87 1.11
CA ALA A 109 -15.05 -19.82 0.12
C ALA A 109 -14.82 -20.43 -1.28
N HIS A 110 -15.35 -19.78 -2.31
CA HIS A 110 -15.20 -20.15 -3.70
C HIS A 110 -14.16 -19.25 -4.36
N ALA A 111 -13.00 -19.82 -4.71
CA ALA A 111 -11.99 -19.05 -5.42
C ALA A 111 -12.42 -18.69 -6.84
N PHE A 112 -11.96 -17.53 -7.28
CA PHE A 112 -12.10 -17.07 -8.65
C PHE A 112 -10.80 -16.48 -9.18
N GLU A 113 -10.69 -16.50 -10.50
CA GLU A 113 -9.87 -15.57 -11.26
C GLU A 113 -10.76 -14.62 -12.05
N TRP A 114 -10.27 -13.40 -12.27
CA TRP A 114 -10.89 -12.41 -13.11
C TRP A 114 -9.87 -11.86 -14.11
N LEU A 115 -10.25 -11.85 -15.39
CA LEU A 115 -9.43 -11.30 -16.46
C LEU A 115 -10.34 -10.71 -17.54
N GLU A 116 -10.06 -9.47 -17.92
CA GLU A 116 -10.79 -8.75 -18.99
C GLU A 116 -12.32 -8.80 -18.85
N GLY A 117 -12.83 -8.67 -17.62
CA GLY A 117 -14.28 -8.67 -17.34
C GLY A 117 -14.90 -10.06 -17.16
N VAL A 118 -14.13 -11.13 -17.26
CA VAL A 118 -14.61 -12.51 -17.11
C VAL A 118 -14.23 -13.07 -15.75
N LEU A 119 -15.24 -13.39 -14.93
CA LEU A 119 -15.09 -14.05 -13.62
C LEU A 119 -15.18 -15.58 -13.79
N THR A 120 -14.10 -16.30 -13.48
CA THR A 120 -14.00 -17.77 -13.65
C THR A 120 -13.71 -18.45 -12.32
N PRO A 121 -14.52 -19.43 -11.87
CA PRO A 121 -14.23 -20.18 -10.64
C PRO A 121 -12.97 -21.06 -10.75
N LEU A 122 -12.14 -21.08 -9.71
CA LEU A 122 -10.89 -21.88 -9.65
C LEU A 122 -11.03 -23.22 -8.89
N GLY A 123 -12.23 -23.55 -8.41
CA GLY A 123 -12.49 -24.80 -7.67
C GLY A 123 -12.09 -24.71 -6.19
N ASP A 124 -11.76 -25.86 -5.58
CA ASP A 124 -11.42 -25.99 -4.15
C ASP A 124 -9.96 -25.60 -3.88
N PHE A 125 -9.74 -24.30 -3.90
CA PHE A 125 -8.47 -23.61 -3.70
C PHE A 125 -8.80 -22.23 -3.13
N SER A 126 -7.89 -21.60 -2.39
CA SER A 126 -8.05 -20.26 -1.85
C SER A 126 -6.80 -19.44 -2.20
N PRO A 127 -6.85 -18.61 -3.26
CA PRO A 127 -5.70 -17.88 -3.76
C PRO A 127 -5.38 -16.68 -2.89
N HIS A 128 -4.09 -16.45 -2.65
CA HIS A 128 -3.56 -15.28 -1.95
C HIS A 128 -2.73 -14.39 -2.87
N GLY A 129 -1.89 -14.97 -3.73
CA GLY A 129 -0.97 -14.24 -4.61
C GLY A 129 -0.90 -14.79 -6.03
N ILE A 130 -0.50 -13.95 -6.99
CA ILE A 130 -0.28 -14.34 -8.38
C ILE A 130 0.94 -13.59 -8.95
N ASN A 131 1.81 -14.27 -9.70
CA ASN A 131 2.91 -13.61 -10.43
C ASN A 131 2.58 -13.33 -11.91
N ALA A 132 3.48 -12.63 -12.60
CA ALA A 132 3.34 -12.29 -14.02
C ALA A 132 3.27 -13.51 -14.96
N ALA A 133 3.75 -14.68 -14.53
CA ALA A 133 3.65 -15.93 -15.30
C ALA A 133 2.31 -16.66 -15.11
N GLY A 134 1.40 -16.12 -14.28
CA GLY A 134 0.12 -16.76 -13.94
C GLY A 134 0.25 -17.93 -12.97
N ILE A 135 1.35 -17.99 -12.20
CA ILE A 135 1.44 -18.89 -11.06
C ILE A 135 0.63 -18.28 -9.92
N ILE A 136 -0.41 -18.98 -9.48
CA ILE A 136 -1.26 -18.57 -8.37
C ILE A 136 -0.87 -19.40 -7.15
N VAL A 137 -0.72 -18.75 -5.99
CA VAL A 137 -0.39 -19.42 -4.73
C VAL A 137 -1.44 -19.12 -3.68
N GLY A 138 -1.57 -20.02 -2.72
CA GLY A 138 -2.60 -19.95 -1.71
C GLY A 138 -2.61 -21.20 -0.85
N HIS A 139 -3.81 -21.68 -0.54
CA HIS A 139 -3.97 -22.95 0.15
C HIS A 139 -5.13 -23.78 -0.37
N GLN A 140 -5.08 -25.06 -0.07
CA GLN A 140 -6.20 -25.99 -0.19
C GLN A 140 -6.55 -26.53 1.19
N THR A 141 -7.84 -26.60 1.50
CA THR A 141 -8.30 -27.26 2.72
C THR A 141 -8.32 -28.77 2.52
N GLN A 142 -7.65 -29.50 3.40
CA GLN A 142 -7.52 -30.95 3.35
C GLN A 142 -8.03 -31.60 4.64
N LEU A 143 -8.57 -32.81 4.51
CA LEU A 143 -8.96 -33.63 5.66
C LEU A 143 -7.78 -34.52 6.06
N THR A 144 -7.27 -34.31 7.27
CA THR A 144 -6.23 -35.18 7.85
C THR A 144 -6.77 -36.59 8.13
N GLY A 145 -5.87 -37.56 8.30
CA GLY A 145 -6.24 -38.93 8.69
C GLY A 145 -6.99 -39.03 10.04
N GLY A 146 -6.93 -37.98 10.87
CA GLY A 146 -7.68 -37.85 12.13
C GLY A 146 -9.04 -37.15 12.00
N GLY A 147 -9.44 -36.73 10.80
CA GLY A 147 -10.72 -36.07 10.55
C GLY A 147 -10.75 -34.56 10.83
N LEU A 148 -9.59 -33.92 11.05
CA LEU A 148 -9.48 -32.48 11.17
C LEU A 148 -9.24 -31.84 9.80
N LEU A 149 -9.93 -30.74 9.52
CA LEU A 149 -9.69 -29.90 8.35
C LEU A 149 -8.51 -28.98 8.63
N VAL A 150 -7.53 -28.98 7.74
CA VAL A 150 -6.30 -28.16 7.82
C VAL A 150 -6.01 -27.53 6.47
N ASN A 151 -5.33 -26.38 6.47
CA ASN A 151 -4.87 -25.77 5.23
C ASN A 151 -3.47 -26.28 4.88
N HIS A 152 -3.27 -26.62 3.62
CA HIS A 152 -1.97 -26.90 3.04
C HIS A 152 -1.66 -25.87 1.95
N ALA A 153 -0.45 -25.31 1.99
CA ALA A 153 0.06 -24.40 0.97
C ALA A 153 -0.01 -25.09 -0.38
N ALA A 154 -0.53 -24.38 -1.38
CA ALA A 154 -0.74 -24.93 -2.70
C ALA A 154 -0.39 -23.93 -3.79
N GLN A 155 0.03 -24.47 -4.93
CA GLN A 155 0.34 -23.74 -6.15
C GLN A 155 -0.59 -24.20 -7.27
N TRP A 156 -1.22 -23.25 -7.94
CA TRP A 156 -1.97 -23.47 -9.17
C TRP A 156 -1.18 -22.93 -10.36
N SER A 157 -0.87 -23.78 -11.33
CA SER A 157 -0.15 -23.39 -12.55
C SER A 157 -0.56 -24.27 -13.73
N GLY A 158 -0.88 -23.64 -14.87
CA GLY A 158 -1.26 -24.36 -16.09
C GLY A 158 -2.47 -25.29 -15.93
N GLY A 159 -3.41 -24.94 -15.04
CA GLY A 159 -4.59 -25.76 -14.72
C GLY A 159 -4.31 -26.95 -13.81
N VAL A 160 -3.12 -27.02 -13.20
CA VAL A 160 -2.73 -28.07 -12.25
C VAL A 160 -2.56 -27.46 -10.87
N LEU A 161 -3.25 -28.03 -9.88
CA LEU A 161 -3.06 -27.73 -8.47
C LEU A 161 -2.02 -28.69 -7.87
N ALA A 162 -1.00 -28.14 -7.23
CA ALA A 162 0.07 -28.88 -6.56
C ALA A 162 0.13 -28.49 -5.08
N ASP A 163 0.15 -29.50 -4.20
CA ASP A 163 0.42 -29.33 -2.77
C ASP A 163 1.93 -29.04 -2.58
N LEU A 164 2.25 -27.99 -1.82
CA LEU A 164 3.61 -27.55 -1.52
C LEU A 164 4.17 -28.18 -0.24
N GLY A 165 3.33 -28.84 0.55
CA GLY A 165 3.67 -29.50 1.81
C GLY A 165 3.99 -28.52 2.94
N THR A 166 4.37 -29.10 4.09
CA THR A 166 4.62 -28.39 5.36
C THR A 166 6.08 -28.56 5.81
N LEU A 167 6.49 -27.81 6.83
CA LEU A 167 7.73 -28.00 7.59
C LEU A 167 7.69 -29.20 8.55
N GLY A 168 6.76 -30.14 8.33
CA GLY A 168 6.59 -31.36 9.11
C GLY A 168 5.40 -31.34 10.08
N GLY A 169 4.74 -30.20 10.25
CA GLY A 169 3.43 -30.11 10.91
C GLY A 169 2.25 -30.37 9.96
N SER A 170 1.05 -30.05 10.41
CA SER A 170 -0.24 -30.30 9.75
C SER A 170 -0.79 -29.11 8.96
N TYR A 171 -0.18 -27.92 9.08
CA TYR A 171 -0.70 -26.68 8.48
C TYR A 171 0.38 -25.94 7.69
N SER A 172 -0.03 -25.38 6.56
CA SER A 172 0.74 -24.38 5.80
C SER A 172 -0.16 -23.51 4.91
N GLU A 173 0.31 -22.31 4.60
CA GLU A 173 -0.30 -21.40 3.63
C GLU A 173 0.79 -20.66 2.85
N ALA A 174 0.56 -20.44 1.56
CA ALA A 174 1.42 -19.62 0.70
C ALA A 174 0.76 -18.26 0.43
N TYR A 175 1.50 -17.16 0.57
CA TYR A 175 0.98 -15.79 0.44
C TYR A 175 1.47 -15.08 -0.81
N ALA A 176 2.74 -15.25 -1.20
CA ALA A 176 3.30 -14.55 -2.35
C ALA A 176 4.25 -15.44 -3.16
N VAL A 177 4.48 -15.04 -4.40
CA VAL A 177 5.32 -15.73 -5.37
C VAL A 177 6.06 -14.72 -6.25
N ASP A 178 7.38 -14.89 -6.38
CA ASP A 178 8.20 -14.02 -7.21
C ASP A 178 8.24 -14.45 -8.69
N SER A 179 8.99 -13.74 -9.54
CA SER A 179 9.12 -14.06 -10.96
C SER A 179 9.84 -15.40 -11.23
N ALA A 180 10.68 -15.85 -10.30
CA ALA A 180 11.39 -17.12 -10.38
C ALA A 180 10.56 -18.32 -9.90
N GLY A 181 9.34 -18.09 -9.38
CA GLY A 181 8.49 -19.12 -8.80
C GLY A 181 8.92 -19.57 -7.41
N ARG A 182 9.70 -18.77 -6.69
CA ARG A 182 9.92 -18.92 -5.25
C ARG A 182 8.68 -18.44 -4.53
N ILE A 183 8.18 -19.24 -3.60
CA ILE A 183 6.91 -19.02 -2.91
C ILE A 183 7.19 -18.81 -1.43
N VAL A 184 6.54 -17.83 -0.81
CA VAL A 184 6.67 -17.56 0.63
C VAL A 184 5.32 -17.62 1.33
N GLY A 185 5.36 -17.86 2.64
CA GLY A 185 4.18 -17.97 3.47
C GLY A 185 4.51 -18.44 4.87
N GLN A 186 3.68 -19.34 5.40
CA GLN A 186 3.87 -19.91 6.73
C GLN A 186 3.59 -21.40 6.79
N SER A 187 4.20 -22.08 7.75
CA SER A 187 3.97 -23.50 8.02
C SER A 187 4.20 -23.84 9.48
N PHE A 188 3.48 -24.84 9.99
CA PHE A 188 3.75 -25.42 11.30
C PHE A 188 4.98 -26.32 11.28
N LEU A 189 5.75 -26.26 12.36
CA LEU A 189 6.77 -27.24 12.71
C LEU A 189 6.15 -28.57 13.15
N PRO A 190 6.96 -29.65 13.32
CA PRO A 190 6.44 -30.97 13.71
C PRO A 190 5.71 -31.03 15.06
N ASP A 191 5.75 -29.96 15.86
CA ASP A 191 5.02 -29.88 17.12
C ASP A 191 3.56 -29.42 16.96
N ASP A 192 3.14 -29.01 15.74
CA ASP A 192 1.80 -28.50 15.43
C ASP A 192 1.39 -27.26 16.24
N VAL A 193 2.38 -26.53 16.77
CA VAL A 193 2.16 -25.33 17.60
C VAL A 193 2.97 -24.16 17.07
N THR A 194 4.25 -24.35 16.75
CA THR A 194 5.10 -23.26 16.31
C THR A 194 4.89 -22.94 14.84
N VAL A 195 4.62 -21.67 14.54
CA VAL A 195 4.41 -21.15 13.18
C VAL A 195 5.70 -20.54 12.66
N ARG A 196 6.06 -20.88 11.42
CA ARG A 196 7.29 -20.41 10.78
C ARG A 196 7.06 -19.79 9.44
N ALA A 197 7.73 -18.66 9.21
CA ALA A 197 7.97 -18.11 7.89
C ALA A 197 8.63 -19.19 7.03
N CYS A 198 7.99 -19.52 5.93
CA CYS A 198 8.38 -20.64 5.08
C CYS A 198 8.67 -20.14 3.66
N LEU A 199 9.72 -20.70 3.06
CA LEU A 199 10.08 -20.51 1.66
C LEU A 199 10.03 -21.85 0.94
N TRP A 200 9.25 -21.94 -0.13
CA TRP A 200 9.24 -23.08 -1.03
C TRP A 200 10.04 -22.75 -2.29
N ILE A 201 11.00 -23.62 -2.62
CA ILE A 201 11.70 -23.61 -3.92
C ILE A 201 11.55 -24.99 -4.55
N GLY A 202 10.92 -25.06 -5.72
CA GLY A 202 10.64 -26.33 -6.40
C GLY A 202 9.75 -27.27 -5.56
N GLY A 203 8.79 -26.70 -4.81
CA GLY A 203 7.88 -27.46 -3.94
C GLY A 203 8.51 -28.01 -2.66
N VAL A 204 9.73 -27.59 -2.30
CA VAL A 204 10.40 -28.03 -1.07
C VAL A 204 10.33 -26.92 0.00
N PRO A 205 9.62 -27.13 1.12
CA PRO A 205 9.51 -26.14 2.19
C PRO A 205 10.84 -25.96 2.95
N ARG A 206 11.12 -24.72 3.34
CA ARG A 206 12.31 -24.34 4.12
C ARG A 206 11.94 -23.33 5.19
N ASP A 207 12.39 -23.62 6.41
CA ASP A 207 12.21 -22.74 7.56
C ASP A 207 13.12 -21.52 7.44
N LEU A 208 12.54 -20.31 7.45
CA LEU A 208 13.28 -19.05 7.47
C LEU A 208 13.72 -18.66 8.89
N GLY A 209 13.17 -19.29 9.92
CA GLY A 209 13.40 -19.01 11.34
C GLY A 209 12.72 -17.73 11.80
N SER A 210 13.18 -17.20 12.94
CA SER A 210 12.77 -15.91 13.51
C SER A 210 13.99 -15.01 13.74
N LEU A 211 13.79 -13.79 14.25
CA LEU A 211 14.89 -12.96 14.76
C LEU A 211 15.75 -13.66 15.83
N MET A 212 15.15 -14.55 16.63
CA MET A 212 15.85 -15.34 17.65
C MET A 212 16.64 -16.52 17.06
N GLY A 213 16.58 -16.73 15.73
CA GLY A 213 17.11 -17.91 15.07
C GLY A 213 16.24 -19.14 15.28
N THR A 214 16.78 -20.33 14.99
CA THR A 214 16.07 -21.60 15.14
C THR A 214 16.49 -22.30 16.45
N PRO A 215 15.55 -22.77 17.30
CA PRO A 215 14.11 -22.89 17.03
C PRO A 215 13.27 -21.73 17.64
N GLY A 216 13.79 -20.52 17.83
CA GLY A 216 13.11 -19.49 18.65
C GLY A 216 11.95 -18.81 17.93
N GLY A 217 10.87 -18.45 18.63
CA GLY A 217 9.77 -17.51 18.26
C GLY A 217 8.92 -17.79 17.02
N ASP A 218 7.64 -17.42 16.99
CA ASP A 218 6.83 -17.56 15.76
C ASP A 218 7.26 -16.59 14.64
N SER A 219 6.99 -16.93 13.38
CA SER A 219 7.21 -16.04 12.23
C SER A 219 6.29 -16.33 11.05
N SER A 220 6.15 -15.36 10.15
CA SER A 220 5.43 -15.51 8.88
C SER A 220 6.02 -14.61 7.79
N ALA A 221 6.00 -15.06 6.54
CA ALA A 221 6.46 -14.31 5.38
C ALA A 221 5.27 -13.89 4.50
N ALA A 222 5.07 -12.59 4.31
CA ALA A 222 3.92 -12.04 3.60
C ALA A 222 4.21 -11.81 2.11
N ASP A 223 5.40 -11.33 1.76
CA ASP A 223 5.73 -10.93 0.40
C ASP A 223 7.21 -11.15 0.06
N ILE A 224 7.54 -11.30 -1.22
CA ILE A 224 8.90 -11.59 -1.73
C ILE A 224 9.18 -10.81 -3.02
N ASN A 225 10.37 -10.21 -3.10
CA ASN A 225 10.86 -9.64 -4.35
C ASN A 225 11.86 -10.57 -5.07
N ASP A 226 12.15 -10.23 -6.33
CA ASP A 226 13.06 -11.01 -7.19
C ASP A 226 14.51 -11.07 -6.66
N PHE A 227 14.90 -10.20 -5.74
CA PHE A 227 16.22 -10.18 -5.12
C PHE A 227 16.33 -11.10 -3.89
N GLY A 228 15.30 -11.91 -3.60
CA GLY A 228 15.30 -12.82 -2.45
C GLY A 228 15.19 -12.08 -1.11
N GLN A 229 14.62 -10.87 -1.14
CA GLN A 229 14.20 -10.17 0.07
C GLN A 229 12.74 -10.50 0.35
N ILE A 230 12.44 -10.83 1.59
CA ILE A 230 11.14 -11.34 2.02
C ILE A 230 10.65 -10.47 3.17
N ALA A 231 9.52 -9.82 2.99
CA ALA A 231 8.85 -9.06 4.04
C ALA A 231 7.92 -9.97 4.84
N GLY A 232 7.81 -9.73 6.13
CA GLY A 232 6.87 -10.44 6.99
C GLY A 232 6.96 -9.97 8.43
N TRP A 233 6.77 -10.89 9.36
CA TRP A 233 6.88 -10.61 10.79
C TRP A 233 7.48 -11.79 11.55
N THR A 234 7.92 -11.49 12.76
CA THR A 234 8.53 -12.45 13.69
C THR A 234 8.22 -12.04 15.12
N GLU A 235 8.12 -13.02 15.98
CA GLU A 235 8.08 -12.83 17.43
C GLU A 235 9.48 -12.42 17.94
N THR A 236 9.48 -11.48 18.88
CA THR A 236 10.67 -11.01 19.62
C THR A 236 10.86 -11.82 20.91
N GLU A 237 12.01 -11.68 21.58
CA GLU A 237 12.25 -12.31 22.90
C GLU A 237 11.22 -11.91 23.96
N ALA A 238 10.58 -10.74 23.81
CA ALA A 238 9.55 -10.24 24.69
C ALA A 238 8.13 -10.77 24.34
N GLY A 239 7.99 -11.57 23.28
CA GLY A 239 6.71 -12.13 22.83
C GLY A 239 5.86 -11.19 21.96
N PHE A 240 6.43 -10.07 21.49
CA PHE A 240 5.75 -9.13 20.58
C PHE A 240 6.08 -9.44 19.13
N HIS A 241 5.14 -9.21 18.22
CA HIS A 241 5.38 -9.29 16.77
C HIS A 241 6.03 -8.01 16.25
N HIS A 242 7.16 -8.16 15.58
CA HIS A 242 7.84 -7.11 14.84
C HIS A 242 7.87 -7.45 13.35
N ALA A 243 7.71 -6.43 12.53
CA ALA A 243 7.94 -6.49 11.09
C ALA A 243 9.41 -6.86 10.84
N CYS A 244 9.63 -7.79 9.92
CA CYS A 244 10.93 -8.38 9.66
C CYS A 244 11.20 -8.41 8.15
N LEU A 245 12.45 -8.16 7.79
CA LEU A 245 12.98 -8.40 6.45
C LEU A 245 13.96 -9.57 6.51
N PHE A 246 13.63 -10.68 5.85
CA PHE A 246 14.53 -11.80 5.64
C PHE A 246 15.27 -11.61 4.32
N GLN A 247 16.57 -11.94 4.31
CA GLN A 247 17.34 -12.07 3.08
C GLN A 247 17.71 -13.53 2.89
N VAL A 248 17.46 -14.06 1.69
CA VAL A 248 17.91 -15.39 1.27
C VAL A 248 18.86 -15.31 0.09
N ASP A 249 19.74 -16.30 -0.03
CA ASP A 249 20.53 -16.51 -1.25
C ASP A 249 19.73 -17.24 -2.35
N ALA A 250 20.35 -17.47 -3.50
CA ALA A 250 19.72 -18.19 -4.61
C ALA A 250 19.37 -19.65 -4.27
N GLY A 251 20.07 -20.26 -3.30
CA GLY A 251 19.76 -21.59 -2.79
C GLY A 251 18.59 -21.60 -1.80
N GLY A 252 18.12 -20.43 -1.36
CA GLY A 252 17.08 -20.27 -0.35
C GLY A 252 17.61 -20.37 1.09
N SER A 253 18.93 -20.27 1.29
CA SER A 253 19.52 -20.17 2.63
C SER A 253 19.39 -18.75 3.16
N VAL A 254 18.92 -18.61 4.41
CA VAL A 254 18.80 -17.30 5.08
C VAL A 254 20.18 -16.74 5.38
N THR A 255 20.47 -15.55 4.85
CA THR A 255 21.74 -14.83 5.07
C THR A 255 21.60 -13.68 6.05
N ALA A 256 20.39 -13.13 6.22
CA ALA A 256 20.11 -12.08 7.21
C ALA A 256 18.64 -12.07 7.65
N ARG A 257 18.41 -11.54 8.84
CA ARG A 257 17.08 -11.20 9.39
C ARG A 257 17.19 -9.83 10.01
N THR A 258 16.38 -8.88 9.56
CA THR A 258 16.43 -7.49 10.00
C THR A 258 15.12 -7.14 10.66
N ASP A 259 15.19 -6.79 11.94
CA ASP A 259 14.09 -6.18 12.66
C ASP A 259 13.85 -4.77 12.11
N LEU A 260 12.64 -4.51 11.62
CA LEU A 260 12.26 -3.20 11.09
C LEU A 260 11.84 -2.24 12.22
N GLY A 261 11.60 -2.77 13.41
CA GLY A 261 11.17 -2.03 14.59
C GLY A 261 9.68 -1.73 14.57
N VAL A 262 9.29 -0.82 15.46
CA VAL A 262 7.91 -0.42 15.72
C VAL A 262 7.84 1.10 15.82
N LEU A 263 6.69 1.67 15.50
CA LEU A 263 6.41 3.06 15.77
C LEU A 263 5.83 3.13 17.20
N GLY A 264 6.55 3.73 18.15
CA GLY A 264 6.13 3.79 19.55
C GLY A 264 6.33 2.45 20.29
N ASP A 265 5.36 2.04 21.10
CA ASP A 265 5.40 0.81 21.92
C ASP A 265 4.41 -0.28 21.41
N ASP A 266 4.20 -0.36 20.10
CA ASP A 266 3.19 -1.23 19.47
C ASP A 266 3.80 -2.48 18.81
N PHE A 267 2.98 -3.37 18.25
CA PHE A 267 3.41 -4.44 17.33
C PHE A 267 3.58 -3.89 15.91
N SER A 268 4.31 -4.60 15.04
CA SER A 268 4.39 -4.27 13.62
C SER A 268 4.33 -5.49 12.70
N TYR A 269 3.79 -5.28 11.50
CA TYR A 269 3.64 -6.29 10.46
C TYR A 269 4.02 -5.67 9.12
N ALA A 270 4.90 -6.33 8.36
CA ALA A 270 5.15 -5.98 6.96
C ALA A 270 4.25 -6.80 6.04
N TYR A 271 3.67 -6.14 5.03
CA TYR A 271 2.73 -6.75 4.08
C TYR A 271 3.23 -6.73 2.63
N GLY A 272 4.06 -5.76 2.25
CA GLY A 272 4.56 -5.65 0.88
C GLY A 272 6.02 -5.20 0.81
N ILE A 273 6.73 -5.62 -0.23
CA ILE A 273 8.10 -5.23 -0.56
C ILE A 273 8.28 -4.99 -2.07
N ASN A 274 9.00 -3.93 -2.45
CA ASN A 274 9.34 -3.70 -3.86
C ASN A 274 10.79 -4.11 -4.21
N ALA A 275 11.15 -3.99 -5.49
CA ALA A 275 12.48 -4.31 -6.03
C ALA A 275 13.61 -3.46 -5.41
N ALA A 276 13.30 -2.26 -4.90
CA ALA A 276 14.27 -1.40 -4.22
C ALA A 276 14.49 -1.77 -2.75
N GLY A 277 13.78 -2.78 -2.23
CA GLY A 277 13.83 -3.19 -0.82
C GLY A 277 13.10 -2.23 0.12
N VAL A 278 12.18 -1.42 -0.40
CA VAL A 278 11.25 -0.64 0.42
C VAL A 278 10.15 -1.57 0.89
N VAL A 279 9.86 -1.54 2.19
CA VAL A 279 8.85 -2.39 2.83
C VAL A 279 7.72 -1.51 3.36
N VAL A 280 6.48 -1.96 3.22
CA VAL A 280 5.31 -1.27 3.80
C VAL A 280 4.51 -2.19 4.70
N GLY A 281 3.76 -1.59 5.62
CA GLY A 281 2.98 -2.36 6.57
C GLY A 281 2.20 -1.50 7.55
N CYS A 282 1.93 -2.05 8.74
CA CYS A 282 1.36 -1.31 9.86
C CYS A 282 2.15 -1.54 11.15
N SER A 283 2.24 -0.50 11.98
CA SER A 283 2.64 -0.61 13.38
C SER A 283 1.49 -0.13 14.25
N GLY A 284 0.85 -1.07 14.94
CA GLY A 284 -0.45 -0.84 15.56
C GLY A 284 -1.50 -0.44 14.54
N SER A 285 -2.04 0.78 14.73
CA SER A 285 -3.03 1.42 13.87
C SER A 285 -2.43 2.46 12.92
N ARG A 286 -1.12 2.40 12.65
CA ARG A 286 -0.41 3.37 11.80
C ARG A 286 0.27 2.68 10.64
N ALA A 287 -0.01 3.17 9.42
CA ALA A 287 0.71 2.71 8.23
C ALA A 287 2.17 3.18 8.28
N PHE A 288 3.10 2.31 7.89
CA PHE A 288 4.52 2.66 7.81
C PHE A 288 5.10 2.37 6.43
N ARG A 289 6.21 3.05 6.13
CA ARG A 289 7.19 2.67 5.11
C ARG A 289 8.54 2.48 5.80
N TRP A 290 9.26 1.42 5.45
CA TRP A 290 10.63 1.19 5.85
C TRP A 290 11.54 1.27 4.63
N ARG A 291 12.61 2.05 4.72
CA ARG A 291 13.66 2.12 3.70
C ARG A 291 14.99 2.46 4.35
N GLN A 292 16.07 1.86 3.85
CA GLN A 292 17.44 2.20 4.25
C GLN A 292 17.67 2.17 5.78
N GLY A 293 17.02 1.25 6.50
CA GLY A 293 17.17 1.12 7.96
C GLY A 293 16.28 2.03 8.80
N VAL A 294 15.39 2.82 8.18
CA VAL A 294 14.52 3.77 8.88
C VAL A 294 13.05 3.37 8.70
N LEU A 295 12.34 3.24 9.81
CA LEU A 295 10.89 3.06 9.87
C LEU A 295 10.21 4.43 9.94
N GLU A 296 9.47 4.80 8.91
CA GLU A 296 8.81 6.10 8.75
C GLU A 296 7.29 5.94 8.90
N ASP A 297 6.65 6.81 9.68
CA ASP A 297 5.19 6.89 9.80
C ASP A 297 4.61 7.56 8.54
N LEU A 298 3.79 6.84 7.76
CA LEU A 298 3.24 7.40 6.51
C LEU A 298 2.33 8.60 6.77
N ASN A 299 1.75 8.73 7.96
CA ASN A 299 0.97 9.92 8.34
C ASN A 299 1.82 11.19 8.44
N ALA A 300 3.13 11.05 8.66
CA ALA A 300 4.07 12.16 8.68
C ALA A 300 4.62 12.50 7.27
N LEU A 301 4.29 11.69 6.26
CA LEU A 301 4.76 11.84 4.89
C LEU A 301 3.68 12.33 3.92
N ILE A 302 2.48 12.60 4.43
CA ILE A 302 1.35 13.18 3.70
C ILE A 302 1.07 14.61 4.22
N PRO A 303 0.34 15.46 3.45
CA PRO A 303 -0.02 16.79 3.92
C PRO A 303 -0.81 16.72 5.24
N SER A 304 -0.42 17.51 6.25
CA SER A 304 -1.07 17.51 7.57
C SER A 304 -2.55 17.93 7.51
N GLY A 305 -2.93 18.71 6.49
CA GLY A 305 -4.31 19.11 6.20
C GLY A 305 -5.14 18.13 5.37
N ALA A 306 -4.57 17.00 4.91
CA ALA A 306 -5.25 16.10 3.96
C ALA A 306 -6.53 15.43 4.55
N GLY A 307 -6.66 15.44 5.89
CA GLY A 307 -7.81 14.89 6.60
C GLY A 307 -7.84 13.36 6.66
N TRP A 308 -6.69 12.73 6.47
CA TRP A 308 -6.51 11.28 6.49
C TRP A 308 -5.78 10.81 7.74
N THR A 309 -6.16 9.64 8.23
CA THR A 309 -5.33 8.85 9.13
C THR A 309 -5.12 7.47 8.51
N LEU A 310 -3.91 7.21 8.04
CA LEU A 310 -3.50 5.99 7.38
C LEU A 310 -3.24 4.89 8.42
N SER A 311 -3.99 3.79 8.32
CA SER A 311 -3.94 2.70 9.30
C SER A 311 -3.11 1.49 8.86
N ARG A 312 -3.09 1.20 7.56
CA ARG A 312 -2.33 0.08 6.99
C ARG A 312 -1.97 0.35 5.54
N ALA A 313 -0.72 0.05 5.19
CA ALA A 313 -0.27 -0.06 3.81
C ALA A 313 -0.18 -1.55 3.45
N SER A 314 -0.96 -1.98 2.45
CA SER A 314 -1.12 -3.39 2.08
C SER A 314 -0.17 -3.82 0.97
N GLY A 315 0.20 -2.89 0.08
CA GLY A 315 1.08 -3.16 -1.05
C GLY A 315 1.76 -1.91 -1.58
N LEU A 316 2.83 -2.10 -2.35
CA LEU A 316 3.55 -1.06 -3.06
C LEU A 316 4.05 -1.59 -4.41
N ASN A 317 4.30 -0.70 -5.37
CA ASN A 317 4.96 -1.05 -6.63
C ASN A 317 6.39 -0.48 -6.70
N ASP A 318 7.11 -0.79 -7.78
CA ASP A 318 8.49 -0.34 -7.99
C ASP A 318 8.62 1.16 -8.23
N SER A 319 7.54 1.81 -8.67
CA SER A 319 7.45 3.27 -8.77
C SER A 319 7.25 3.96 -7.41
N GLY A 320 7.07 3.19 -6.33
CA GLY A 320 6.89 3.69 -4.97
C GLY A 320 5.46 4.11 -4.64
N VAL A 321 4.49 3.84 -5.51
CA VAL A 321 3.06 3.98 -5.20
C VAL A 321 2.70 2.97 -4.12
N ILE A 322 1.97 3.41 -3.10
CA ILE A 322 1.54 2.57 -1.98
C ILE A 322 0.02 2.54 -1.95
N VAL A 323 -0.58 1.37 -1.71
CA VAL A 323 -2.02 1.25 -1.46
C VAL A 323 -2.31 0.66 -0.09
N GLY A 324 -3.52 0.91 0.39
CA GLY A 324 -4.01 0.30 1.62
C GLY A 324 -5.28 0.96 2.10
N GLU A 325 -5.35 1.21 3.40
CA GLU A 325 -6.53 1.77 4.06
C GLU A 325 -6.18 3.00 4.91
N GLY A 326 -7.13 3.95 4.92
CA GLY A 326 -7.12 5.09 5.82
C GLY A 326 -8.53 5.48 6.23
N VAL A 327 -8.61 6.25 7.30
CA VAL A 327 -9.87 6.81 7.81
C VAL A 327 -10.00 8.26 7.37
N ARG A 328 -11.15 8.60 6.80
CA ARG A 328 -11.56 9.98 6.50
C ARG A 328 -13.03 10.17 6.82
N PHE A 329 -13.35 11.24 7.54
CA PHE A 329 -14.71 11.54 8.03
C PHE A 329 -15.37 10.37 8.81
N GLY A 330 -14.57 9.55 9.50
CA GLY A 330 -15.04 8.41 10.30
C GLY A 330 -15.27 7.12 9.52
N PHE A 331 -15.01 7.09 8.21
CA PHE A 331 -15.13 5.89 7.39
C PHE A 331 -13.77 5.38 6.93
N GLN A 332 -13.59 4.06 6.93
CA GLN A 332 -12.45 3.39 6.31
C GLN A 332 -12.59 3.42 4.79
N ARG A 333 -11.53 3.81 4.09
CA ARG A 333 -11.49 3.93 2.63
C ARG A 333 -10.21 3.32 2.09
N ALA A 334 -10.30 2.73 0.89
CA ALA A 334 -9.16 2.35 0.10
C ALA A 334 -8.44 3.63 -0.38
N VAL A 335 -7.13 3.68 -0.17
CA VAL A 335 -6.31 4.84 -0.51
C VAL A 335 -5.14 4.45 -1.40
N MET A 336 -4.74 5.38 -2.26
CA MET A 336 -3.50 5.33 -3.04
C MET A 336 -2.62 6.51 -2.66
N LEU A 337 -1.38 6.23 -2.27
CA LEU A 337 -0.34 7.21 -2.01
C LEU A 337 0.57 7.30 -3.23
N THR A 338 0.57 8.46 -3.89
CA THR A 338 1.42 8.72 -5.05
C THR A 338 2.65 9.50 -4.60
N PRO A 339 3.89 9.01 -4.85
CA PRO A 339 5.09 9.77 -4.59
C PRO A 339 5.06 11.11 -5.32
N VAL A 340 5.50 12.16 -4.64
CA VAL A 340 5.65 13.48 -5.23
C VAL A 340 7.06 14.01 -4.99
N SER A 341 7.63 14.58 -6.04
CA SER A 341 8.81 15.42 -5.96
C SER A 341 8.50 16.69 -6.73
N CYS A 342 8.54 17.82 -6.05
CA CYS A 342 8.21 19.10 -6.65
C CYS A 342 9.10 20.20 -6.07
N LEU A 343 9.43 21.17 -6.91
CA LEU A 343 9.90 22.47 -6.46
C LEU A 343 8.65 23.33 -6.23
N LYS A 344 8.46 23.81 -4.99
CA LYS A 344 7.34 24.69 -4.66
C LYS A 344 7.40 25.93 -5.57
N GLY A 345 6.26 26.27 -6.18
CA GLY A 345 6.13 27.33 -7.18
C GLY A 345 6.34 26.89 -8.64
N ASP A 346 7.07 25.79 -8.91
CA ASP A 346 7.33 25.27 -10.26
C ASP A 346 6.21 24.29 -10.69
N VAL A 347 5.04 24.86 -10.97
CA VAL A 347 3.84 24.10 -11.31
C VAL A 347 3.92 23.52 -12.73
N SER A 348 4.65 24.17 -13.62
CA SER A 348 4.86 23.75 -15.01
C SER A 348 5.83 22.58 -15.14
N GLY A 349 6.92 22.58 -14.37
CA GLY A 349 7.87 21.49 -14.25
C GLY A 349 9.08 21.56 -15.11
N ASP A 350 9.40 22.76 -15.56
CA ASP A 350 10.62 23.04 -16.30
C ASP A 350 11.81 23.33 -15.38
N GLY A 351 11.60 23.33 -14.06
CA GLY A 351 12.63 23.54 -13.05
C GLY A 351 12.89 25.01 -12.73
N ALA A 352 12.05 25.93 -13.21
CA ALA A 352 12.05 27.34 -12.85
C ALA A 352 10.71 27.74 -12.22
N VAL A 353 10.73 28.81 -11.42
CA VAL A 353 9.50 29.47 -10.97
C VAL A 353 9.36 30.78 -11.74
N ASP A 354 8.54 30.78 -12.78
CA ASP A 354 8.36 31.90 -13.70
C ASP A 354 6.95 31.98 -14.31
N GLY A 355 6.78 32.86 -15.31
CA GLY A 355 5.47 33.12 -15.92
C GLY A 355 4.79 31.89 -16.55
N LEU A 356 5.54 30.81 -16.85
CA LEU A 356 5.02 29.56 -17.37
C LEU A 356 4.24 28.76 -16.31
N ASP A 357 4.44 29.04 -15.02
CA ASP A 357 3.73 28.37 -13.92
C ASP A 357 2.32 28.92 -13.68
N VAL A 358 2.02 30.12 -14.18
CA VAL A 358 0.75 30.80 -13.89
C VAL A 358 -0.45 30.02 -14.43
N GLN A 359 -0.41 29.57 -15.69
CA GLN A 359 -1.54 28.83 -16.26
C GLN A 359 -1.71 27.45 -15.61
N PRO A 360 -0.66 26.62 -15.46
CA PRO A 360 -0.75 25.37 -14.70
C PRO A 360 -1.24 25.53 -13.27
N PHE A 361 -0.87 26.63 -12.58
CA PHE A 361 -1.40 26.93 -11.24
C PHE A 361 -2.91 27.19 -11.29
N LEU A 362 -3.40 27.98 -12.24
CA LEU A 362 -4.83 28.23 -12.41
C LEU A 362 -5.59 26.94 -12.79
N ASP A 363 -5.00 26.09 -13.62
CA ASP A 363 -5.55 24.78 -13.97
C ASP A 363 -5.65 23.88 -12.73
N ALA A 364 -4.63 23.92 -11.86
CA ALA A 364 -4.63 23.22 -10.58
C ALA A 364 -5.72 23.72 -9.62
N VAL A 365 -5.91 25.05 -9.51
CA VAL A 365 -7.02 25.65 -8.75
C VAL A 365 -8.38 25.19 -9.28
N SER A 366 -8.49 24.95 -10.59
CA SER A 366 -9.71 24.44 -11.22
C SER A 366 -9.93 22.93 -11.06
N GLY A 367 -9.00 22.24 -10.38
CA GLY A 367 -9.05 20.80 -10.12
C GLY A 367 -8.47 19.91 -11.23
N SER A 368 -7.77 20.50 -12.20
CA SER A 368 -7.13 19.77 -13.30
C SER A 368 -5.61 19.85 -13.18
N ALA A 369 -5.06 19.11 -12.22
CA ALA A 369 -3.62 19.07 -12.00
C ALA A 369 -3.09 17.65 -11.78
N THR A 370 -1.86 17.45 -12.25
CA THR A 370 -1.08 16.25 -11.91
C THR A 370 -0.66 16.30 -10.43
N PRO A 371 -0.35 15.16 -9.80
CA PRO A 371 0.20 15.12 -8.44
C PRO A 371 1.41 16.06 -8.25
N ARG A 372 2.27 16.17 -9.26
CA ARG A 372 3.42 17.08 -9.26
C ARG A 372 2.99 18.55 -9.22
N ALA A 373 2.02 18.93 -10.04
CA ALA A 373 1.47 20.29 -10.07
C ALA A 373 0.73 20.63 -8.77
N ILE A 374 0.02 19.66 -8.16
CA ILE A 374 -0.58 19.83 -6.84
C ILE A 374 0.50 20.10 -5.80
N CYS A 375 1.52 19.24 -5.75
CA CYS A 375 2.65 19.41 -4.85
C CYS A 375 3.32 20.78 -5.03
N ALA A 376 3.59 21.20 -6.27
CA ALA A 376 4.26 22.46 -6.57
C ALA A 376 3.40 23.68 -6.28
N GLY A 377 2.09 23.60 -6.52
CA GLY A 377 1.14 24.71 -6.38
C GLY A 377 0.57 24.89 -4.96
N ASP A 378 0.64 23.86 -4.12
CA ASP A 378 0.26 23.91 -2.70
C ASP A 378 1.37 24.62 -1.90
N VAL A 379 1.40 25.95 -2.02
CA VAL A 379 2.46 26.82 -1.49
C VAL A 379 2.01 27.60 -0.25
N ALA A 380 0.80 27.34 0.25
CA ALA A 380 0.38 27.84 1.56
C ALA A 380 1.30 27.38 2.69
N ASP A 381 1.37 28.16 3.76
CA ASP A 381 2.23 27.88 4.95
C ASP A 381 1.92 26.52 5.61
N VAL A 382 0.70 26.01 5.40
CA VAL A 382 0.26 24.68 5.84
C VAL A 382 -0.21 23.95 4.60
N GLY A 383 0.67 23.12 4.01
CA GLY A 383 0.33 22.34 2.83
C GLY A 383 -0.79 21.36 3.16
N ASP A 384 -1.95 21.52 2.50
CA ASP A 384 -3.13 20.67 2.71
C ASP A 384 -3.34 19.66 1.56
N GLY A 385 -2.45 19.68 0.57
CA GLY A 385 -2.52 18.84 -0.63
C GLY A 385 -3.54 19.32 -1.65
N ILE A 386 -4.03 20.56 -1.54
CA ILE A 386 -5.00 21.17 -2.46
C ILE A 386 -4.42 22.50 -2.96
N VAL A 387 -4.44 22.71 -4.28
CA VAL A 387 -4.15 24.04 -4.83
C VAL A 387 -5.44 24.84 -4.88
N SER A 388 -5.48 25.96 -4.18
CA SER A 388 -6.68 26.78 -4.01
C SER A 388 -6.36 28.28 -4.07
N LEU A 389 -7.38 29.11 -3.86
CA LEU A 389 -7.18 30.56 -3.73
C LEU A 389 -6.39 30.94 -2.46
N ALA A 390 -6.28 30.03 -1.48
CA ALA A 390 -5.44 30.25 -0.31
C ALA A 390 -3.95 30.31 -0.67
N ASP A 391 -3.54 29.60 -1.72
CA ASP A 391 -2.16 29.52 -2.20
C ASP A 391 -1.74 30.74 -3.03
N LEU A 392 -2.71 31.48 -3.58
CA LEU A 392 -2.47 32.49 -4.60
C LEU A 392 -1.47 33.58 -4.14
N SER A 393 -1.57 34.06 -2.91
CA SER A 393 -0.66 35.10 -2.41
C SER A 393 0.79 34.58 -2.27
N ASN A 394 0.94 33.34 -1.82
CA ASN A 394 2.25 32.72 -1.65
C ASN A 394 2.84 32.38 -3.02
N PHE A 395 2.02 31.88 -3.94
CA PHE A 395 2.42 31.59 -5.31
C PHE A 395 2.92 32.85 -6.04
N VAL A 396 2.19 33.96 -5.94
CA VAL A 396 2.64 35.25 -6.49
C VAL A 396 3.96 35.69 -5.85
N SER A 397 4.15 35.44 -4.55
CA SER A 397 5.41 35.75 -3.87
C SER A 397 6.56 34.91 -4.41
N CYS A 398 6.34 33.61 -4.63
CA CYS A 398 7.34 32.73 -5.24
C CYS A 398 7.69 33.17 -6.67
N LEU A 399 6.68 33.52 -7.47
CA LEU A 399 6.85 34.01 -8.84
C LEU A 399 7.71 35.27 -8.90
N LEU A 400 7.49 36.21 -7.97
CA LEU A 400 8.25 37.45 -7.89
C LEU A 400 9.69 37.22 -7.38
N ALA A 401 9.91 36.18 -6.58
CA ALA A 401 11.22 35.82 -6.03
C ALA A 401 12.02 34.86 -6.92
N GLY A 402 11.39 34.21 -7.90
CA GLY A 402 12.00 33.13 -8.69
C GLY A 402 12.16 31.83 -7.91
N GLY A 403 11.35 31.62 -6.86
CA GLY A 403 11.40 30.44 -5.99
C GLY A 403 10.58 30.65 -4.70
N CYS A 404 10.11 29.56 -4.08
CA CYS A 404 9.48 29.60 -2.76
C CYS A 404 10.51 29.37 -1.64
N GLU A 405 10.36 30.06 -0.50
CA GLU A 405 11.15 29.81 0.72
C GLU A 405 10.59 28.67 1.58
#